data_AF-A0A2I0KVT0-F1
#
_entry.id   AF-A0A2I0KVT0-F1
#
_cell.length_a   1.000
_cell.length_b   1.000
_cell.length_c   1.000
_cell.angle_alpha   90.00
_cell.angle_beta   90.00
_cell.angle_gamma   90.00
#
_symmetry.space_group_name_H-M   'P 1'
#
loop_
_entity.id
_entity.type
_entity.pdbx_description
1 polymer ?
#
loop_
_entity_poly.entity_id
_entity_poly.type
_entity_poly.pdbx_seq_one_letter_code
_entity_poly.pdbx_strand_id
1 'polypeptide(L)'
;MERLQEIQGMLPTAETKEQEEKLVADLEENLLRKDLIWRQKSRELWLKEGDINSKFFHLSTIIRQRSNHIAAIKDNEREWKHDHEGIGNYFLKNFQELFNTSHPHIPEDLEGLINPTILDIENANLIQIPYDKEILMVLNSIPNLKALGPDGMPALFHKHYGDTVKPLLPEAIPLDKITFSRSGTTPSSASH
;
A
#
# COMPACT_ATOMS: atom_id res chain seq x y z
N MET A 1 14.69 14.81 -25.16
CA MET A 1 15.41 14.22 -26.31
C MET A 1 15.45 15.20 -27.46
N GLU A 2 14.31 15.63 -28.02
CA GLU A 2 14.27 16.60 -29.15
C GLU A 2 15.02 17.92 -28.86
N ARG A 3 14.75 18.59 -27.73
CA ARG A 3 15.49 19.81 -27.33
C ARG A 3 17.01 19.65 -27.16
N LEU A 4 17.47 18.45 -26.82
CA LEU A 4 18.90 18.18 -26.60
C LEU A 4 19.61 17.97 -27.96
N GLN A 5 18.92 17.32 -28.90
CA GLN A 5 19.39 17.22 -30.29
C GLN A 5 19.41 18.57 -31.00
N GLU A 6 18.45 19.46 -30.71
CA GLU A 6 18.46 20.83 -31.26
C GLU A 6 19.69 21.63 -30.81
N ILE A 7 20.05 21.59 -29.52
CA ILE A 7 21.19 22.33 -28.98
C ILE A 7 22.53 21.71 -29.42
N GLN A 8 22.62 20.39 -29.51
CA GLN A 8 23.80 19.69 -30.06
C GLN A 8 24.02 19.96 -31.56
N GLY A 9 22.97 20.40 -32.28
CA GLY A 9 23.06 20.84 -33.67
C GLY A 9 23.48 22.30 -33.84
N MET A 10 23.57 23.09 -32.77
CA MET A 10 23.98 24.50 -32.81
C MET A 10 25.51 24.64 -32.71
N LEU A 11 26.02 25.82 -33.08
CA LEU A 11 27.44 26.13 -32.93
C LEU A 11 27.85 26.08 -31.45
N PRO A 12 28.97 25.43 -31.09
CA PRO A 12 29.38 25.27 -29.71
C PRO A 12 29.92 26.58 -29.15
N THR A 13 29.00 27.40 -28.65
CA THR A 13 29.23 28.61 -27.85
C THR A 13 29.22 28.26 -26.35
N ALA A 14 29.72 29.17 -25.51
CA ALA A 14 29.70 28.97 -24.06
C ALA A 14 28.26 28.79 -23.53
N GLU A 15 27.31 29.57 -24.05
CA GLU A 15 25.89 29.50 -23.67
C GLU A 15 25.24 28.18 -24.09
N THR A 16 25.50 27.69 -25.31
CA THR A 16 24.96 26.40 -25.77
C THR A 16 25.52 25.23 -24.97
N LYS A 17 26.80 25.30 -24.56
CA LYS A 17 27.41 24.26 -23.71
C LYS A 17 26.79 24.23 -22.31
N GLU A 18 26.59 25.38 -21.69
CA GLU A 18 25.94 25.47 -20.38
C GLU A 18 24.50 24.94 -20.41
N GLN A 19 23.75 25.27 -21.47
CA GLN A 19 22.40 24.74 -21.67
C GLN A 19 22.39 23.22 -21.90
N GLU A 20 23.34 22.69 -22.66
CA GLU A 20 23.50 21.25 -22.86
C GLU A 20 23.78 20.54 -21.54
N GLU A 21 24.76 21.01 -20.76
CA GLU A 21 25.12 20.42 -19.45
C GLU A 21 23.92 20.37 -18.50
N LYS A 22 23.14 21.46 -18.44
CA LYS A 22 21.94 21.53 -17.60
C LYS A 22 20.86 20.54 -18.06
N LEU A 23 20.62 20.46 -19.36
CA LEU A 23 19.64 19.54 -19.93
C LEU A 23 20.04 18.06 -19.75
N VAL A 24 21.33 17.75 -19.85
CA VAL A 24 21.86 16.40 -19.56
C VAL A 24 21.64 16.05 -18.09
N ALA A 25 21.98 16.95 -17.16
CA ALA A 25 21.76 16.73 -15.73
C ALA A 25 20.27 16.50 -15.40
N ASP A 26 19.37 17.31 -15.97
CA ASP A 26 17.93 17.14 -15.80
C ASP A 26 17.44 15.79 -16.35
N LEU A 27 17.99 15.33 -17.49
CA LEU A 27 17.66 14.04 -18.07
C LEU A 27 18.12 12.88 -17.19
N GLU A 28 19.35 12.91 -16.71
CA GLU A 28 19.90 11.90 -15.80
C GLU A 28 19.05 11.81 -14.53
N GLU A 29 18.69 12.94 -13.94
CA GLU A 29 17.83 12.98 -12.75
C GLU A 29 16.44 12.38 -13.03
N ASN A 30 15.83 12.70 -14.17
CA ASN A 30 14.54 12.15 -14.57
C ASN A 30 14.60 10.63 -14.83
N LEU A 31 15.69 10.13 -15.40
CA LEU A 31 15.91 8.70 -15.61
C LEU A 31 16.04 7.97 -14.27
N LEU A 32 16.83 8.51 -13.33
CA LEU A 32 16.96 7.96 -11.98
C LEU A 32 15.62 7.89 -11.25
N ARG A 33 14.79 8.95 -11.34
CA ARG A 33 13.43 8.95 -10.78
C ARG A 33 12.55 7.87 -11.39
N LYS A 34 12.57 7.70 -12.71
CA LYS A 34 11.80 6.67 -13.41
C LYS A 34 12.24 5.27 -12.99
N ASP A 35 13.53 5.03 -12.90
CA ASP A 35 14.08 3.73 -12.47
C ASP A 35 13.63 3.38 -11.05
N LEU A 36 13.60 4.37 -10.15
CA LEU A 36 13.09 4.19 -8.79
C LEU A 36 11.60 3.80 -8.80
N ILE A 37 10.77 4.46 -9.61
CA ILE A 37 9.34 4.14 -9.75
C ILE A 37 9.14 2.71 -10.26
N TRP A 38 9.90 2.29 -11.28
CA TRP A 38 9.78 0.95 -11.83
C TRP A 38 10.27 -0.13 -10.87
N ARG A 39 11.32 0.15 -10.11
CA ARG A 39 11.77 -0.71 -9.00
C ARG A 39 10.70 -0.86 -7.92
N GLN A 40 10.01 0.22 -7.56
CA GLN A 40 8.89 0.17 -6.61
C GLN A 40 7.71 -0.64 -7.17
N LYS A 41 7.35 -0.44 -8.45
CA LYS A 41 6.23 -1.13 -9.10
C LYS A 41 6.45 -2.63 -9.27
N SER A 42 7.68 -3.08 -9.53
CA SER A 42 7.99 -4.50 -9.70
C SER A 42 7.81 -5.31 -8.39
N ARG A 43 8.04 -4.67 -7.23
CA ARG A 43 8.11 -5.28 -5.89
C ARG A 43 9.15 -6.40 -5.77
N GLU A 44 10.17 -6.41 -6.62
CA GLU A 44 11.29 -7.36 -6.55
C GLU A 44 12.31 -6.93 -5.49
N LEU A 45 12.53 -7.77 -4.48
CA LEU A 45 13.43 -7.49 -3.33
C LEU A 45 14.85 -8.06 -3.51
N TRP A 46 15.08 -8.90 -4.53
CA TRP A 46 16.25 -9.79 -4.61
C TRP A 46 17.42 -9.33 -5.49
N LEU A 47 17.29 -8.25 -6.26
CA LEU A 47 18.43 -7.70 -7.02
C LEU A 47 19.33 -6.86 -6.12
N LYS A 48 20.12 -7.56 -5.30
CA LYS A 48 21.42 -7.06 -4.85
C LYS A 48 22.38 -7.18 -6.02
N GLU A 49 22.83 -6.02 -6.49
CA GLU A 49 23.98 -5.81 -7.36
C GLU A 49 23.79 -6.16 -8.84
N GLY A 50 24.08 -5.18 -9.71
CA GLY A 50 24.80 -5.49 -10.94
C GLY A 50 24.28 -4.92 -12.25
N ASP A 51 23.01 -4.53 -12.38
CA ASP A 51 22.56 -3.99 -13.66
C ASP A 51 21.38 -3.02 -13.54
N ILE A 52 21.55 -1.82 -14.13
CA ILE A 52 20.53 -0.78 -14.29
C ILE A 52 19.61 -1.24 -15.42
N ASN A 53 18.92 -2.36 -15.22
CA ASN A 53 18.17 -3.01 -16.28
C ASN A 53 16.69 -2.67 -16.13
N SER A 54 16.34 -1.47 -16.58
CA SER A 54 14.97 -0.99 -16.76
C SER A 54 14.09 -2.06 -17.43
N LYS A 55 14.61 -2.77 -18.44
CA LYS A 55 13.89 -3.85 -19.15
C LYS A 55 13.40 -4.96 -18.22
N PHE A 56 14.21 -5.41 -17.27
CA PHE A 56 13.78 -6.44 -16.33
C PHE A 56 12.63 -5.93 -15.45
N PHE A 57 12.77 -4.75 -14.86
CA PHE A 57 11.72 -4.18 -14.02
C PHE A 57 10.43 -3.88 -14.79
N HIS A 58 10.55 -3.39 -16.03
CA HIS A 58 9.42 -3.21 -16.93
C HIS A 58 8.73 -4.54 -17.24
N LEU A 59 9.49 -5.58 -17.64
CA LEU A 59 8.94 -6.89 -17.94
C LEU A 59 8.29 -7.54 -16.73
N SER A 60 8.94 -7.53 -15.57
CA SER A 60 8.37 -8.05 -14.32
C SER A 60 7.10 -7.29 -13.92
N THR A 61 7.06 -5.96 -14.11
CA THR A 61 5.84 -5.17 -13.88
C THR A 61 4.73 -5.56 -14.85
N ILE A 62 5.04 -5.75 -16.14
CA ILE A 62 4.06 -6.17 -17.15
C ILE A 62 3.53 -7.57 -16.84
N ILE A 63 4.41 -8.52 -16.50
CA ILE A 63 4.02 -9.88 -16.11
C ILE A 63 3.09 -9.82 -14.91
N ARG A 64 3.45 -9.07 -13.86
CA ARG A 64 2.63 -8.89 -12.67
C ARG A 64 1.29 -8.23 -12.99
N GLN A 65 1.27 -7.20 -13.83
CA GLN A 65 0.03 -6.55 -14.27
C GLN A 65 -0.88 -7.53 -15.01
N ARG A 66 -0.32 -8.35 -15.90
CA ARG A 66 -1.08 -9.40 -16.60
C ARG A 66 -1.61 -10.46 -15.65
N SER A 67 -0.79 -10.94 -14.71
CA SER A 67 -1.22 -11.94 -13.71
C SER A 67 -2.30 -11.41 -12.77
N ASN A 68 -2.28 -10.12 -12.43
CA ASN A 68 -3.26 -9.49 -11.55
C ASN A 68 -4.48 -8.94 -12.30
N HIS A 69 -4.49 -8.99 -13.63
CA HIS A 69 -5.60 -8.49 -14.43
C HIS A 69 -6.73 -9.53 -14.42
N ILE A 70 -7.88 -9.13 -13.86
CA ILE A 70 -9.10 -9.91 -13.92
C ILE A 70 -9.78 -9.62 -15.26
N ALA A 71 -9.62 -10.52 -16.22
CA ALA A 71 -10.16 -10.35 -17.58
C ALA A 71 -11.68 -10.59 -17.66
N ALA A 72 -12.21 -11.45 -16.78
CA ALA A 72 -13.62 -11.74 -16.70
C ALA A 72 -13.96 -12.32 -15.33
N ILE A 73 -15.19 -12.12 -14.88
CA ILE A 73 -15.76 -12.80 -13.73
C ILE A 73 -17.12 -13.40 -14.10
N LYS A 74 -17.42 -14.58 -13.54
CA LYS A 74 -18.72 -15.22 -13.69
C LYS A 74 -19.52 -14.97 -12.43
N ASP A 75 -20.71 -14.41 -12.57
CA ASP A 75 -21.59 -14.12 -11.44
C ASP A 75 -22.39 -15.35 -10.99
N ASN A 76 -23.18 -15.15 -9.93
CA ASN A 76 -24.04 -16.18 -9.34
C ASN A 76 -25.17 -16.63 -10.28
N GLU A 77 -25.55 -15.80 -11.26
CA GLU A 77 -26.54 -16.09 -12.30
C GLU A 77 -25.91 -16.82 -13.50
N ARG A 78 -24.61 -17.12 -13.42
CA ARG A 78 -23.78 -17.76 -14.44
C ARG A 78 -23.53 -16.89 -15.67
N GLU A 79 -23.72 -15.59 -15.57
CA GLU A 79 -23.35 -14.64 -16.61
C GLU A 79 -21.89 -14.21 -16.47
N TRP A 80 -21.22 -14.01 -17.61
CA TRP A 80 -19.85 -13.50 -17.63
C TRP A 80 -19.86 -11.98 -17.77
N LYS A 81 -19.16 -11.29 -16.87
CA LYS A 81 -18.85 -9.86 -16.97
C LYS A 81 -17.39 -9.71 -17.41
N HIS A 82 -17.19 -8.93 -18.47
CA HIS A 82 -15.87 -8.74 -19.11
C HIS A 82 -15.38 -7.29 -19.01
N ASP A 83 -16.28 -6.38 -18.67
CA ASP A 83 -16.02 -4.96 -18.54
C ASP A 83 -15.59 -4.62 -17.11
N HIS A 84 -14.76 -3.58 -16.99
CA HIS A 84 -14.20 -3.16 -15.71
C HIS A 84 -15.27 -2.73 -14.70
N GLU A 85 -16.32 -2.07 -15.19
CA GLU A 85 -17.44 -1.60 -14.37
C GLU A 85 -18.27 -2.77 -13.83
N GLY A 86 -18.65 -3.72 -14.67
CA GLY A 86 -19.36 -4.93 -14.29
C GLY A 86 -18.59 -5.79 -13.29
N ILE A 87 -17.28 -5.98 -13.51
CA ILE A 87 -16.40 -6.69 -12.55
C ILE A 87 -16.32 -5.93 -11.22
N GLY A 88 -16.13 -4.60 -11.26
CA GLY A 88 -16.06 -3.76 -10.06
C GLY A 88 -17.36 -3.79 -9.24
N ASN A 89 -18.49 -3.62 -9.90
CA ASN A 89 -19.82 -3.66 -9.28
C ASN A 89 -20.12 -5.04 -8.65
N TYR A 90 -19.72 -6.13 -9.32
CA TYR A 90 -19.84 -7.47 -8.75
C TYR A 90 -19.08 -7.60 -7.43
N PHE A 91 -17.80 -7.20 -7.39
CA PHE A 91 -17.02 -7.26 -6.15
C PHE A 91 -17.62 -6.39 -5.07
N LEU A 92 -18.03 -5.16 -5.40
CA LEU A 92 -18.64 -4.24 -4.45
C LEU A 92 -19.88 -4.84 -3.81
N LYS A 93 -20.82 -5.33 -4.63
CA LYS A 93 -22.05 -5.97 -4.15
C LYS A 93 -21.75 -7.21 -3.31
N ASN A 94 -20.85 -8.07 -3.78
CA ASN A 94 -20.49 -9.29 -3.05
C ASN A 94 -19.85 -8.98 -1.69
N PHE A 95 -18.97 -7.97 -1.59
CA PHE A 95 -18.40 -7.58 -0.31
C PHE A 95 -19.42 -6.88 0.60
N GLN A 96 -20.32 -6.05 0.05
CA GLN A 96 -21.42 -5.48 0.82
C GLN A 96 -22.30 -6.58 1.42
N GLU A 97 -22.66 -7.60 0.64
CA GLU A 97 -23.43 -8.75 1.13
C GLU A 97 -22.64 -9.56 2.17
N LEU A 98 -21.35 -9.84 1.92
CA LEU A 98 -20.50 -10.61 2.84
C LEU A 98 -20.31 -9.92 4.20
N PHE A 99 -20.15 -8.59 4.19
CA PHE A 99 -19.90 -7.81 5.40
C PHE A 99 -21.18 -7.23 6.02
N ASN A 100 -22.33 -7.43 5.39
CA ASN A 100 -23.61 -7.17 6.02
C ASN A 100 -24.01 -8.36 6.92
N THR A 101 -24.28 -8.05 8.18
CA THR A 101 -24.80 -9.05 9.12
C THR A 101 -26.22 -9.44 8.72
N SER A 102 -26.50 -10.74 8.68
CA SER A 102 -27.86 -11.26 8.48
C SER A 102 -28.75 -11.09 9.72
N HIS A 103 -28.28 -10.36 10.74
CA HIS A 103 -28.83 -10.35 12.10
C HIS A 103 -29.19 -11.76 12.58
N PRO A 104 -28.23 -12.71 12.55
CA PRO A 104 -28.50 -14.06 13.02
C PRO A 104 -28.94 -13.99 14.49
N HIS A 105 -29.99 -14.75 14.84
CA HIS A 105 -30.40 -14.89 16.23
C HIS A 105 -29.31 -15.65 16.98
N ILE A 106 -28.45 -14.92 17.68
CA ILE A 106 -27.42 -15.48 18.55
C ILE A 106 -28.15 -16.05 19.78
N PRO A 107 -28.09 -17.37 20.05
CA PRO A 107 -28.66 -17.93 21.26
C PRO A 107 -28.09 -17.22 22.50
N GLU A 108 -28.94 -16.91 23.48
CA GLU A 108 -28.51 -16.20 24.69
C GLU A 108 -27.51 -17.01 25.54
N ASP A 109 -27.43 -18.33 25.32
CA ASP A 109 -26.65 -19.29 26.11
C ASP A 109 -25.36 -19.76 25.40
N LEU A 110 -24.69 -18.85 24.68
CA LEU A 110 -23.40 -19.16 24.02
C LEU A 110 -22.17 -19.02 24.93
N GLU A 111 -22.36 -18.56 26.17
CA GLU A 111 -21.28 -18.44 27.14
C GLU A 111 -20.71 -19.83 27.49
N GLY A 112 -19.39 -20.01 27.33
CA GLY A 112 -18.71 -21.26 27.70
C GLY A 112 -18.65 -22.37 26.64
N LEU A 113 -19.17 -22.17 25.41
CA LEU A 113 -18.95 -23.15 24.32
C LEU A 113 -17.50 -23.24 23.87
N ILE A 114 -16.74 -22.17 24.05
CA ILE A 114 -15.33 -22.07 23.71
C ILE A 114 -14.59 -21.68 24.97
N ASN A 115 -13.64 -22.52 25.38
CA ASN A 115 -12.76 -22.17 26.49
C ASN A 115 -11.84 -21.01 26.05
N PRO A 116 -11.76 -19.92 26.84
CA PRO A 116 -10.86 -18.83 26.53
C PRO A 116 -9.44 -19.39 26.44
N THR A 117 -8.83 -19.23 25.26
CA THR A 117 -7.46 -19.68 24.98
C THR A 117 -6.43 -18.66 25.44
N ILE A 118 -6.85 -17.41 25.63
CA ILE A 118 -6.03 -16.29 26.07
C ILE A 118 -6.38 -16.03 27.52
N LEU A 119 -5.37 -15.99 28.38
CA LEU A 119 -5.50 -15.66 29.79
C LEU A 119 -5.80 -14.16 29.97
N ASP A 120 -6.46 -13.79 31.07
CA ASP A 120 -6.77 -12.38 31.37
C ASP A 120 -5.51 -11.50 31.38
N ILE A 121 -4.38 -12.04 31.84
CA ILE A 121 -3.08 -11.35 31.83
C ILE A 121 -2.55 -11.12 30.40
N GLU A 122 -2.75 -12.07 29.51
CA GLU A 122 -2.35 -11.97 28.10
C GLU A 122 -3.25 -10.97 27.38
N ASN A 123 -4.55 -11.01 27.65
CA ASN A 123 -5.52 -10.04 27.14
C ASN A 123 -5.19 -8.62 27.63
N ALA A 124 -4.85 -8.45 28.92
CA ALA A 124 -4.41 -7.17 29.47
C ALA A 124 -3.15 -6.62 28.78
N ASN A 125 -2.22 -7.49 28.40
CA ASN A 125 -1.03 -7.10 27.63
C ASN A 125 -1.39 -6.72 26.19
N LEU A 126 -2.30 -7.45 25.53
CA LEU A 126 -2.71 -7.19 24.14
C LEU A 126 -3.46 -5.87 23.95
N ILE A 127 -4.18 -5.41 24.98
CA ILE A 127 -4.95 -4.15 24.95
C ILE A 127 -4.13 -2.94 25.42
N GLN A 128 -2.89 -3.14 25.85
CA GLN A 128 -2.01 -2.06 26.31
C GLN A 128 -1.59 -1.18 25.12
N ILE A 129 -1.41 0.12 25.39
CA ILE A 129 -0.81 1.04 24.42
C ILE A 129 0.66 0.60 24.21
N PRO A 130 1.10 0.34 22.97
CA PRO A 130 2.46 -0.11 22.71
C PRO A 130 3.48 0.98 23.08
N TYR A 131 4.66 0.55 23.52
CA TYR A 131 5.73 1.47 23.90
C TYR A 131 6.41 2.08 22.67
N ASP A 132 6.98 3.29 22.80
CA ASP A 132 7.73 3.96 21.72
C ASP A 132 8.80 3.06 21.08
N LYS A 133 9.49 2.27 21.91
CA LYS A 133 10.51 1.33 21.47
C LYS A 133 9.92 0.20 20.63
N GLU A 134 8.75 -0.31 20.99
CA GLU A 134 8.05 -1.36 20.26
C GLU A 134 7.59 -0.84 18.89
N ILE A 135 7.00 0.35 18.86
CA ILE A 135 6.59 1.04 17.62
C ILE A 135 7.81 1.21 16.70
N LEU A 136 8.94 1.66 17.23
CA LEU A 136 10.19 1.80 16.48
C LEU A 136 10.75 0.47 15.96
N MET A 137 10.72 -0.59 16.78
CA MET A 137 11.19 -1.91 16.37
C MET A 137 10.33 -2.47 15.23
N VAL A 138 9.00 -2.37 15.35
CA VAL A 138 8.06 -2.81 14.31
C VAL A 138 8.26 -1.97 13.05
N LEU A 139 8.31 -0.64 13.16
CA LEU A 139 8.52 0.26 12.03
C LEU A 139 9.81 -0.10 11.28
N ASN A 140 10.92 -0.31 12.00
CA ASN A 140 12.20 -0.67 11.40
C ASN A 140 12.21 -2.07 10.77
N SER A 141 11.38 -3.00 11.24
CA SER A 141 11.22 -4.35 10.67
C SER A 141 10.53 -4.36 9.31
N ILE A 142 9.75 -3.34 8.98
CA ILE A 142 9.03 -3.24 7.71
C ILE A 142 10.04 -2.93 6.58
N PRO A 143 10.10 -3.68 5.47
CA PRO A 143 10.99 -3.34 4.37
C PRO A 143 10.68 -1.96 3.77
N ASN A 144 11.70 -1.15 3.47
CA ASN A 144 11.56 0.26 3.10
C ASN A 144 10.61 0.53 1.91
N LEU A 145 10.58 -0.37 0.94
CA LEU A 145 9.77 -0.27 -0.28
C LEU A 145 8.50 -1.13 -0.22
N LYS A 146 8.18 -1.71 0.94
CA LYS A 146 6.96 -2.51 1.13
C LYS A 146 5.81 -1.61 1.58
N ALA A 147 4.61 -2.01 1.15
CA ALA A 147 3.33 -1.34 1.36
C ALA A 147 3.24 0.05 0.71
N LEU A 148 2.48 0.15 -0.38
CA LEU A 148 1.74 1.37 -0.69
C LEU A 148 0.41 1.15 0.01
N GLY A 149 0.16 1.88 1.10
CA GLY A 149 -1.18 1.93 1.66
C GLY A 149 -2.15 2.58 0.67
N PRO A 150 -3.45 2.71 1.01
CA PRO A 150 -4.38 3.52 0.23
C PRO A 150 -3.92 4.99 0.07
N ASP A 151 -3.01 5.44 0.94
CA ASP A 151 -2.32 6.73 0.92
C ASP A 151 -1.17 6.85 -0.09
N GLY A 152 -0.72 5.73 -0.68
CA GLY A 152 0.37 5.70 -1.66
C GLY A 152 1.76 5.96 -1.07
N MET A 153 1.94 5.91 0.25
CA MET A 153 3.23 6.19 0.90
C MET A 153 4.01 4.89 1.19
N PRO A 154 5.31 4.80 0.80
CA PRO A 154 6.16 3.67 1.17
C PRO A 154 6.50 3.69 2.67
N ALA A 155 6.77 2.53 3.27
CA ALA A 155 7.25 2.43 4.66
C ALA A 155 8.49 3.30 4.95
N LEU A 156 9.34 3.56 3.95
CA LEU A 156 10.49 4.48 4.06
C LEU A 156 10.09 5.89 4.52
N PHE A 157 8.93 6.40 4.09
CA PHE A 157 8.42 7.70 4.52
C PHE A 157 8.22 7.72 6.03
N HIS A 158 7.51 6.72 6.56
CA HIS A 158 7.26 6.62 8.00
C HIS A 158 8.52 6.37 8.81
N LYS A 159 9.53 5.69 8.26
CA LYS A 159 10.84 5.54 8.89
C LYS A 159 11.60 6.86 8.95
N HIS A 160 11.62 7.61 7.84
CA HIS A 160 12.37 8.85 7.73
C HIS A 160 11.74 9.97 8.57
N TYR A 161 10.41 10.07 8.55
CA TYR A 161 9.65 11.09 9.30
C TYR A 161 9.07 10.54 10.61
N GLY A 162 9.56 9.39 11.07
CA GLY A 162 9.02 8.70 12.24
C GLY A 162 8.99 9.59 13.47
N ASP A 163 10.05 10.37 13.72
CA ASP A 163 10.11 11.28 14.87
C ASP A 163 9.09 12.42 14.79
N THR A 164 8.69 12.82 13.58
CA THR A 164 7.66 13.85 13.34
C THR A 164 6.24 13.28 13.36
N VAL A 165 6.06 12.04 12.89
CA VAL A 165 4.75 11.38 12.78
C VAL A 165 4.35 10.69 14.10
N LYS A 166 5.32 10.23 14.90
CA LYS A 166 5.10 9.54 16.19
C LYS A 166 4.17 10.28 17.15
N PRO A 167 4.32 11.61 17.39
CA PRO A 167 3.44 12.34 18.30
C PRO A 167 1.97 12.36 17.82
N LEU A 168 1.74 12.14 16.52
CA LEU A 168 0.42 12.16 15.90
C LEU A 168 -0.26 10.78 15.92
N LEU A 169 0.49 9.69 16.18
CA LEU A 169 -0.05 8.33 16.16
C LEU A 169 -1.11 8.07 17.26
N PRO A 170 -0.95 8.54 18.51
CA PRO A 170 -1.96 8.36 19.55
C PRO A 170 -3.27 9.11 19.25
N GLU A 171 -3.21 10.24 18.53
CA GLU A 171 -4.39 11.00 18.09
C GLU A 171 -5.03 10.40 16.84
N ALA A 172 -4.23 9.81 15.95
CA ALA A 172 -4.67 9.23 14.68
C ALA A 172 -5.23 7.81 14.81
N ILE A 173 -5.05 7.13 15.95
CA ILE A 173 -5.78 5.90 16.27
C ILE A 173 -7.02 6.32 17.04
N PRO A 174 -8.20 6.36 16.39
CA PRO A 174 -9.43 6.70 17.08
C PRO A 174 -9.64 5.66 18.17
N LEU A 175 -9.93 6.10 19.41
CA LEU A 175 -10.25 5.21 20.55
C LEU A 175 -11.36 4.20 20.19
N ASP A 176 -12.18 4.52 19.20
CA ASP A 176 -13.22 3.73 18.52
C ASP A 176 -12.70 2.51 17.73
N LYS A 177 -11.49 2.56 17.15
CA LYS A 177 -10.87 1.37 16.53
C LYS A 177 -10.23 0.43 17.55
N ILE A 178 -9.80 1.01 18.67
CA ILE A 178 -9.35 0.25 19.83
C ILE A 178 -10.57 -0.40 20.54
N THR A 179 -11.76 0.23 20.56
CA THR A 179 -12.96 -0.40 21.14
C THR A 179 -13.59 -1.49 20.27
N PHE A 180 -13.53 -1.40 18.93
CA PHE A 180 -13.98 -2.50 18.06
C PHE A 180 -13.17 -3.79 18.29
N SER A 181 -11.85 -3.66 18.43
CA SER A 181 -10.96 -4.78 18.79
C SER A 181 -11.13 -5.24 20.25
N ARG A 182 -11.68 -4.42 21.15
CA ARG A 182 -11.92 -4.73 22.56
C ARG A 182 -13.28 -5.37 22.87
N SER A 183 -14.26 -5.33 21.97
CA SER A 183 -15.64 -5.77 22.27
C SER A 183 -16.30 -6.61 21.18
N GLY A 184 -15.73 -6.68 19.97
CA GLY A 184 -16.36 -7.34 18.83
C GLY A 184 -17.71 -6.74 18.42
N THR A 185 -18.12 -5.61 19.01
CA THR A 185 -19.39 -4.94 18.76
C THR A 185 -19.14 -3.56 18.15
N THR A 186 -19.81 -3.27 17.03
CA THR A 186 -19.82 -1.93 16.45
C THR A 186 -20.62 -0.98 17.33
N PRO A 187 -20.14 0.24 17.61
CA PRO A 187 -20.93 1.24 18.31
C PRO A 187 -22.20 1.58 17.51
N SER A 188 -23.34 1.62 18.20
CA SER A 188 -24.67 1.94 17.64
C SER A 188 -24.76 3.32 16.98
N SER A 189 -23.74 4.17 17.11
CA SER A 189 -23.71 5.52 16.54
C SER A 189 -23.27 5.58 15.07
N ALA A 190 -22.90 4.46 14.44
CA ALA A 190 -22.55 4.40 13.02
C ALA A 190 -23.76 4.19 12.09
N SER A 191 -24.98 4.18 12.64
CA SER A 191 -26.22 4.08 11.88
C SER A 191 -26.81 5.48 11.63
N HIS A 192 -26.16 6.28 10.80
CA HIS A 192 -26.78 7.35 10.00
C HIS A 192 -25.94 7.66 8.77
#